data_AF-B5RPG5-F1
#
_entry.id   AF-B5RPG5-F1
#
_cell.length_a   1.000
_cell.length_b   1.000
_cell.length_c   1.000
_cell.angle_alpha   90.00
_cell.angle_beta   90.00
_cell.angle_gamma   90.00
#
_symmetry.space_group_name_H-M   'P 1'
#
loop_
_entity.id
_entity.type
_entity.pdbx_description
1 polymer ?
#
loop_
_entity_poly.entity_id
_entity_poly.type
_entity_poly.pdbx_seq_one_letter_code
_entity_poly.pdbx_strand_id
1 'polypeptide(L)'
;MDLMCNRVVLVFCIVCFISCDFLETKNKTRLLQNLENIDLKSDWKDNLKLSNDELGILTFFVNALKDELPKAHTSAAHFNIHLKGDLSKVEGYVKRFFLKLNDKDKVRELLGYIKYGIDNPPNVEGRDAHVGMDAKEHYRLERRLASVFDDYFMLLNLPSSEPFADSSAKVPFIGGDPEDKMFNDIKSVCYEYRGSH
;
A
#
# COMPACT_ATOMS: atom_id res chain seq x y z
N MET A 1 -15.64 37.56 36.13
CA MET A 1 -14.42 36.75 36.24
C MET A 1 -14.07 36.22 34.84
N ASP A 2 -13.95 37.09 33.83
CA ASP A 2 -14.11 36.65 32.44
C ASP A 2 -12.91 36.93 31.53
N LEU A 3 -11.87 37.62 32.03
CA LEU A 3 -10.68 37.93 31.24
C LEU A 3 -9.56 36.86 31.37
N MET A 4 -9.53 36.11 32.47
CA MET A 4 -8.52 35.07 32.72
C MET A 4 -8.84 33.76 31.98
N CYS A 5 -10.12 33.42 31.82
CA CYS A 5 -10.55 32.19 31.14
C CYS A 5 -10.19 32.21 29.64
N ASN A 6 -10.34 33.37 29.00
CA ASN A 6 -10.08 33.50 27.56
C ASN A 6 -8.59 33.42 27.19
N ARG A 7 -7.69 33.89 28.06
CA ARG A 7 -6.23 33.79 27.85
C ARG A 7 -5.70 32.37 28.08
N VAL A 8 -6.25 31.65 29.05
CA VAL A 8 -5.85 30.25 29.33
C VAL A 8 -6.31 29.32 28.20
N VAL A 9 -7.53 29.51 27.67
CA VAL A 9 -8.02 28.74 26.51
C VAL A 9 -7.17 29.01 25.26
N LEU A 10 -6.79 30.27 25.01
CA LEU A 10 -6.00 30.63 23.84
C LEU A 10 -4.56 30.09 23.92
N VAL A 11 -3.95 30.07 25.11
CA VAL A 11 -2.65 29.41 25.35
C VAL A 11 -2.77 27.90 25.21
N PHE A 12 -3.84 27.28 25.71
CA PHE A 12 -4.08 25.84 25.56
C PHE A 12 -4.28 25.45 24.09
N CYS A 13 -5.03 26.26 23.32
CA CYS A 13 -5.17 26.08 21.87
C CYS A 13 -3.84 26.19 21.15
N ILE A 14 -3.02 27.20 21.42
CA ILE A 14 -1.69 27.34 20.80
C ILE A 14 -0.78 26.16 21.15
N VAL A 15 -0.78 25.71 22.41
CA VAL A 15 0.00 24.53 22.84
C VAL A 15 -0.51 23.25 22.18
N CYS A 16 -1.83 23.09 22.02
CA CYS A 16 -2.41 21.96 21.29
C CYS A 16 -2.07 22.01 19.79
N PHE A 17 -2.11 23.17 19.14
CA PHE A 17 -1.72 23.34 17.74
C PHE A 17 -0.23 23.03 17.52
N ILE A 18 0.66 23.58 18.35
CA ILE A 18 2.11 23.28 18.28
C ILE A 18 2.37 21.79 18.57
N SER A 19 1.64 21.20 19.52
CA SER A 19 1.78 19.78 19.84
C SER A 19 1.25 18.87 18.72
N CYS A 20 0.16 19.25 18.04
CA CYS A 20 -0.39 18.50 16.91
C CYS A 20 0.53 18.59 15.69
N ASP A 21 0.97 19.79 15.29
CA ASP A 21 1.90 19.97 14.17
C ASP A 21 3.24 19.27 14.42
N PHE A 22 3.73 19.30 15.66
CA PHE A 22 4.94 18.59 16.05
C PHE A 22 4.76 17.06 16.08
N LEU A 23 3.58 16.56 16.47
CA LEU A 23 3.29 15.12 16.45
C LEU A 23 3.14 14.59 15.02
N GLU A 24 2.50 15.37 14.15
CA GLU A 24 2.27 15.05 12.73
C GLU A 24 3.58 14.99 11.94
N THR A 25 4.41 16.03 12.07
CA THR A 25 5.75 16.04 11.48
C THR A 25 6.59 14.89 12.04
N LYS A 26 6.54 14.62 13.34
CA LYS A 26 7.29 13.52 13.96
C LYS A 26 6.85 12.14 13.46
N ASN A 27 5.57 11.89 13.20
CA ASN A 27 5.09 10.60 12.68
C ASN A 27 5.47 10.40 11.21
N LYS A 28 5.34 11.42 10.36
CA LYS A 28 5.77 11.36 8.96
C LYS A 28 7.29 11.24 8.85
N THR A 29 8.02 12.04 9.62
CA THR A 29 9.48 11.95 9.70
C THR A 29 9.92 10.61 10.29
N ARG A 30 9.22 10.04 11.27
CA ARG A 30 9.50 8.68 11.78
C ARG A 30 9.20 7.60 10.75
N LEU A 31 8.14 7.74 9.95
CA LEU A 31 7.84 6.82 8.84
C LEU A 31 8.93 6.87 7.76
N LEU A 32 9.37 8.07 7.38
CA LEU A 32 10.45 8.29 6.42
C LEU A 32 11.80 7.84 6.99
N GLN A 33 12.11 8.15 8.25
CA GLN A 33 13.32 7.68 8.95
C GLN A 33 13.31 6.16 9.15
N ASN A 34 12.15 5.54 9.38
CA ASN A 34 12.04 4.08 9.45
C ASN A 34 12.27 3.42 8.08
N LEU A 35 11.94 4.10 6.97
CA LEU A 35 12.30 3.64 5.61
C LEU A 35 13.80 3.82 5.35
N GLU A 36 14.40 4.90 5.86
CA GLU A 36 15.81 5.26 5.66
C GLU A 36 16.78 4.46 6.56
N ASN A 37 16.34 4.05 7.75
CA ASN A 37 17.12 3.26 8.73
C ASN A 37 17.10 1.74 8.49
N ILE A 38 16.38 1.23 7.49
CA ILE A 38 16.42 -0.22 7.21
C ILE A 38 17.76 -0.53 6.55
N ASP A 39 18.66 -1.18 7.29
CA ASP A 39 20.01 -1.55 6.87
C ASP A 39 20.04 -2.01 5.39
N LEU A 40 20.85 -1.31 4.60
CA LEU A 40 20.98 -1.45 3.15
C LEU A 40 22.08 -2.45 2.75
N LYS A 41 22.77 -3.05 3.74
CA LYS A 41 23.92 -3.94 3.50
C LYS A 41 23.60 -5.44 3.43
N SER A 42 22.50 -5.91 4.02
CA SER A 42 21.98 -7.26 3.76
C SER A 42 20.79 -7.18 2.80
N ASP A 43 20.68 -8.14 1.87
CA ASP A 43 19.44 -8.28 1.12
C ASP A 43 18.35 -8.58 2.14
N TRP A 44 17.39 -7.69 2.30
CA TRP A 44 16.36 -7.81 3.35
C TRP A 44 15.51 -9.08 3.20
N LYS A 45 15.55 -9.68 2.02
CA LYS A 45 15.01 -11.00 1.74
C LYS A 45 15.67 -12.08 2.60
N ASP A 46 16.95 -11.96 2.94
CA ASP A 46 17.66 -12.89 3.82
C ASP A 46 17.07 -12.89 5.24
N ASN A 47 16.58 -11.73 5.70
CA ASN A 47 15.93 -11.60 7.01
C ASN A 47 14.60 -12.37 7.08
N LEU A 48 13.99 -12.67 5.95
CA LEU A 48 12.72 -13.39 5.87
C LEU A 48 12.89 -14.91 5.92
N LYS A 49 14.12 -15.44 5.82
CA LYS A 49 14.42 -16.88 5.84
C LYS A 49 13.53 -17.69 4.88
N LEU A 50 13.37 -17.16 3.66
CA LEU A 50 12.56 -17.76 2.61
C LEU A 50 13.30 -18.90 1.90
N SER A 51 12.55 -19.90 1.45
CA SER A 51 13.02 -20.88 0.48
C SER A 51 13.25 -20.27 -0.91
N ASN A 52 13.96 -20.97 -1.79
CA ASN A 52 14.20 -20.51 -3.16
C ASN A 52 12.88 -20.29 -3.93
N ASP A 53 11.88 -21.14 -3.71
CA ASP A 53 10.56 -20.99 -4.34
C ASP A 53 9.85 -19.72 -3.86
N GLU A 54 9.84 -19.48 -2.55
CA GLU A 54 9.28 -18.27 -1.93
C GLU A 54 10.00 -17.00 -2.40
N LEU A 55 11.33 -17.04 -2.55
CA LEU A 55 12.12 -15.96 -3.13
C LEU A 55 11.76 -15.71 -4.60
N GLY A 56 11.50 -16.78 -5.36
CA GLY A 56 11.01 -16.70 -6.73
C GLY A 56 9.68 -15.97 -6.81
N ILE A 57 8.73 -16.30 -5.94
CA ILE A 57 7.42 -15.65 -5.86
C ILE A 57 7.53 -14.18 -5.44
N LEU A 58 8.37 -13.86 -4.45
CA LEU A 58 8.61 -12.48 -4.04
C LEU A 58 9.25 -11.67 -5.19
N THR A 59 10.17 -12.28 -5.92
CA THR A 59 10.82 -11.65 -7.08
C THR A 59 9.81 -11.39 -8.19
N PHE A 60 8.92 -12.35 -8.48
CA PHE A 60 7.78 -12.16 -9.37
C PHE A 60 6.93 -10.97 -8.93
N PHE A 61 6.57 -10.89 -7.65
CA PHE A 61 5.75 -9.79 -7.12
C PHE A 61 6.41 -8.43 -7.34
N VAL A 62 7.69 -8.27 -6.99
CA VAL A 62 8.43 -7.00 -7.20
C VAL A 62 8.48 -6.63 -8.68
N ASN A 63 8.75 -7.59 -9.56
CA ASN A 63 8.84 -7.36 -11.00
C ASN A 63 7.48 -6.98 -11.59
N ALA A 64 6.40 -7.62 -11.15
CA ALA A 64 5.04 -7.26 -11.53
C ALA A 64 4.74 -5.78 -11.21
N LEU A 65 5.06 -5.34 -9.99
CA LEU A 65 4.88 -3.93 -9.61
C LEU A 65 5.71 -2.99 -10.48
N LYS A 66 6.99 -3.30 -10.70
CA LYS A 66 7.88 -2.45 -11.50
C LYS A 66 7.47 -2.36 -12.97
N ASP A 67 6.93 -3.43 -13.54
CA ASP A 67 6.46 -3.46 -14.92
C ASP A 67 5.11 -2.73 -15.07
N GLU A 68 4.17 -2.97 -14.15
CA GLU A 68 2.78 -2.55 -14.32
C GLU A 68 2.46 -1.14 -13.79
N LEU A 69 3.08 -0.71 -12.68
CA LEU A 69 2.84 0.64 -12.10
C LEU A 69 3.11 1.81 -13.07
N PRO A 70 4.15 1.80 -13.93
CA PRO A 70 4.39 2.91 -14.85
C PRO A 70 3.47 2.92 -16.08
N LYS A 71 2.69 1.85 -16.32
CA LYS A 71 1.84 1.74 -17.50
C LYS A 71 0.60 2.63 -17.34
N ALA A 72 0.30 3.42 -18.37
CA ALA A 72 -0.80 4.38 -18.36
C ALA A 72 -2.20 3.78 -18.19
N HIS A 73 -2.35 2.47 -18.46
CA HIS A 73 -3.63 1.76 -18.30
C HIS A 73 -3.78 1.09 -16.93
N THR A 74 -2.71 1.02 -16.13
CA THR A 74 -2.81 0.61 -14.73
C THR A 74 -3.37 1.80 -13.97
N SER A 75 -4.40 1.61 -13.14
CA SER A 75 -5.00 2.68 -12.32
C SER A 75 -4.07 3.11 -11.17
N ALA A 76 -2.75 3.20 -11.44
CA ALA A 76 -1.69 3.45 -10.49
C ALA A 76 -1.46 4.96 -10.26
N ALA A 77 -2.53 5.65 -9.87
CA ALA A 77 -2.49 7.09 -9.64
C ALA A 77 -1.59 7.43 -8.44
N HIS A 78 -1.59 6.61 -7.40
CA HIS A 78 -0.90 6.86 -6.13
C HIS A 78 0.61 6.71 -6.26
N PHE A 79 1.11 5.82 -7.10
CA PHE A 79 2.51 5.70 -7.48
C PHE A 79 3.02 7.01 -8.10
N ASN A 80 2.27 7.56 -9.06
CA ASN A 80 2.65 8.82 -9.70
C ASN A 80 2.55 10.02 -8.73
N ILE A 81 1.52 10.05 -7.89
CA ILE A 81 1.30 11.15 -6.94
C ILE A 81 2.33 11.14 -5.81
N HIS A 82 2.55 10.00 -5.16
CA HIS A 82 3.36 9.90 -3.94
C HIS A 82 4.81 9.54 -4.21
N LEU A 83 5.07 8.67 -5.20
CA LEU A 83 6.42 8.25 -5.54
C LEU A 83 6.99 9.05 -6.73
N LYS A 84 6.21 9.92 -7.37
CA LYS A 84 6.63 10.74 -8.54
C LYS A 84 7.12 9.90 -9.71
N GLY A 85 6.56 8.69 -9.87
CA GLY A 85 6.99 7.75 -10.92
C GLY A 85 8.35 7.08 -10.65
N ASP A 86 8.90 7.22 -9.45
CA ASP A 86 10.23 6.71 -9.11
C ASP A 86 10.21 5.21 -8.76
N LEU A 87 10.53 4.38 -9.76
CA LEU A 87 10.60 2.92 -9.62
C LEU A 87 11.62 2.45 -8.59
N SER A 88 12.65 3.25 -8.28
CA SER A 88 13.66 2.88 -7.27
C SER A 88 13.06 2.77 -5.87
N LYS A 89 11.94 3.46 -5.61
CA LYS A 89 11.26 3.45 -4.31
C LYS A 89 10.36 2.25 -4.10
N VAL A 90 9.91 1.59 -5.17
CA VAL A 90 8.96 0.46 -5.08
C VAL A 90 9.51 -0.64 -4.17
N GLU A 91 10.79 -1.00 -4.32
CA GLU A 91 11.42 -2.03 -3.48
C GLU A 91 11.46 -1.64 -2.00
N GLY A 92 11.62 -0.36 -1.67
CA GLY A 92 11.58 0.13 -0.29
C GLY A 92 10.21 -0.07 0.36
N TYR A 93 9.13 0.17 -0.39
CA TYR A 93 7.76 -0.07 0.07
C TYR A 93 7.45 -1.56 0.22
N VAL A 94 7.90 -2.39 -0.73
CA VAL A 94 7.78 -3.85 -0.64
C VAL A 94 8.58 -4.39 0.54
N LYS A 95 9.83 -3.96 0.72
CA LYS A 95 10.68 -4.29 1.88
C LYS A 95 9.93 -4.01 3.18
N ARG A 96 9.40 -2.80 3.35
CA ARG A 96 8.63 -2.42 4.53
C ARG A 96 7.42 -3.32 4.75
N PHE A 97 6.62 -3.53 3.70
CA PHE A 97 5.41 -4.35 3.76
C PHE A 97 5.73 -5.78 4.23
N PHE A 98 6.72 -6.42 3.63
CA PHE A 98 7.10 -7.79 3.97
C PHE A 98 7.73 -7.91 5.36
N LEU A 99 8.55 -6.94 5.80
CA LEU A 99 9.07 -6.95 7.18
C LEU A 99 7.94 -6.80 8.20
N LYS A 100 6.94 -5.95 7.93
CA LYS A 100 5.76 -5.79 8.79
C LYS A 100 4.87 -7.02 8.84
N LEU A 101 4.72 -7.73 7.72
CA LEU A 101 4.05 -9.03 7.72
C LEU A 101 4.87 -10.11 8.40
N ASN A 102 6.21 -10.02 8.37
CA ASN A 102 7.09 -10.97 9.05
C ASN A 102 6.93 -10.87 10.56
N ASP A 103 6.80 -9.66 11.10
CA ASP A 103 6.48 -9.42 12.52
C ASP A 103 5.14 -10.05 12.95
N LYS A 104 4.27 -10.40 11.98
CA LYS A 104 2.96 -11.01 12.18
C LYS A 104 2.89 -12.48 11.74
N ASP A 105 4.02 -13.09 11.35
CA ASP A 105 4.08 -14.44 10.80
C ASP A 105 3.23 -14.69 9.53
N LYS A 106 2.92 -13.64 8.76
CA LYS A 106 2.02 -13.71 7.58
C LYS A 106 2.73 -13.81 6.22
N VAL A 107 4.06 -13.71 6.17
CA VAL A 107 4.81 -13.68 4.90
C VAL A 107 4.57 -14.92 4.05
N ARG A 108 4.70 -16.12 4.64
CA ARG A 108 4.51 -17.37 3.90
C ARG A 108 3.08 -17.53 3.40
N GLU A 109 2.11 -17.09 4.20
CA GLU A 109 0.70 -17.12 3.81
C GLU A 109 0.45 -16.22 2.58
N LEU A 110 0.98 -14.98 2.60
CA LEU A 110 0.87 -14.07 1.46
C LEU A 110 1.52 -14.66 0.20
N LEU A 111 2.73 -15.20 0.31
CA LEU A 111 3.43 -15.82 -0.80
C LEU A 111 2.67 -17.05 -1.33
N GLY A 112 2.00 -17.80 -0.46
CA GLY A 112 1.09 -18.89 -0.84
C GLY A 112 -0.08 -18.42 -1.70
N TYR A 113 -0.69 -17.27 -1.37
CA TYR A 113 -1.75 -16.68 -2.19
C TYR A 113 -1.24 -16.21 -3.55
N ILE A 114 -0.11 -15.52 -3.59
CA ILE A 114 0.50 -15.08 -4.86
C ILE A 114 0.84 -16.29 -5.73
N LYS A 115 1.44 -17.34 -5.14
CA LYS A 115 1.70 -18.61 -5.84
C LYS A 115 0.42 -19.20 -6.42
N TYR A 116 -0.65 -19.26 -5.64
CA TYR A 116 -1.93 -19.75 -6.12
C TYR A 116 -2.43 -18.97 -7.33
N GLY A 117 -2.34 -17.64 -7.31
CA GLY A 117 -2.70 -16.80 -8.45
C GLY A 117 -1.85 -17.06 -9.69
N ILE A 118 -0.54 -17.27 -9.52
CA ILE A 118 0.39 -17.60 -10.63
C ILE A 118 0.00 -18.94 -11.26
N ASP A 119 -0.25 -19.95 -10.42
CA ASP A 119 -0.55 -21.32 -10.84
C ASP A 119 -1.98 -21.45 -11.43
N ASN A 120 -2.86 -20.48 -11.16
CA ASN A 120 -4.28 -20.50 -11.55
C ASN A 120 -4.68 -19.20 -12.27
N PRO A 121 -4.09 -18.89 -13.44
CA PRO A 121 -4.46 -17.71 -14.19
C PRO A 121 -5.93 -17.79 -14.65
N PRO A 122 -6.63 -16.65 -14.73
CA PRO A 122 -8.03 -16.59 -15.13
C PRO A 122 -8.20 -17.06 -16.59
N ASN A 123 -9.16 -17.95 -16.82
CA ASN A 123 -9.52 -18.43 -18.15
C ASN A 123 -10.59 -17.52 -18.76
N VAL A 124 -10.16 -16.36 -19.25
CA VAL A 124 -11.02 -15.31 -19.81
C VAL A 124 -10.70 -15.07 -21.27
N GLU A 125 -11.75 -14.90 -22.06
CA GLU A 125 -11.65 -14.58 -23.49
C GLU A 125 -12.54 -13.38 -23.84
N GLY A 126 -12.17 -12.67 -24.90
CA GLY A 126 -12.91 -11.51 -25.41
C GLY A 126 -12.37 -10.17 -24.91
N ARG A 127 -13.09 -9.10 -25.27
CA ARG A 127 -12.76 -7.74 -24.86
C ARG A 127 -13.63 -7.37 -23.67
N ASP A 128 -13.01 -6.88 -22.59
CA ASP A 128 -13.73 -6.24 -21.51
C ASP A 128 -14.32 -4.91 -22.03
N ALA A 129 -15.64 -4.87 -22.19
CA ALA A 129 -16.34 -3.72 -22.75
C ALA A 129 -16.34 -2.49 -21.83
N HIS A 130 -16.11 -2.67 -20.52
CA HIS A 130 -16.03 -1.56 -19.56
C HIS A 130 -14.66 -0.88 -19.59
N VAL A 131 -13.60 -1.66 -19.81
CA VAL A 131 -12.21 -1.15 -19.79
C VAL A 131 -11.66 -0.93 -21.20
N GLY A 132 -12.35 -1.42 -22.23
CA GLY A 132 -11.93 -1.31 -23.64
C GLY A 132 -10.67 -2.12 -23.96
N MET A 133 -10.29 -3.06 -23.10
CA MET A 133 -9.07 -3.86 -23.19
C MET A 133 -9.38 -5.34 -23.37
N ASP A 134 -8.45 -6.09 -23.94
CA ASP A 134 -8.49 -7.55 -23.90
C ASP A 134 -8.65 -8.06 -22.46
N ALA A 135 -9.60 -8.98 -22.24
CA ALA A 135 -9.90 -9.49 -20.91
C ALA A 135 -8.69 -10.20 -20.29
N LYS A 136 -7.89 -10.90 -21.09
CA LYS A 136 -6.68 -11.58 -20.59
C LYS A 136 -5.65 -10.58 -20.06
N GLU A 137 -5.49 -9.45 -20.75
CA GLU A 137 -4.63 -8.35 -20.30
C GLU A 137 -5.23 -7.60 -19.11
N HIS A 138 -6.56 -7.48 -19.02
CA HIS A 138 -7.21 -6.86 -17.88
C HIS A 138 -7.09 -7.69 -16.60
N TYR A 139 -7.28 -9.01 -16.71
CA TYR A 139 -7.29 -9.92 -15.57
C TYR A 139 -5.91 -10.53 -15.26
N ARG A 140 -4.87 -10.12 -15.99
CA ARG A 140 -3.49 -10.52 -15.73
C ARG A 140 -3.11 -10.22 -14.28
N LEU A 141 -2.55 -11.23 -13.60
CA LEU A 141 -2.29 -11.17 -12.17
C LEU A 141 -1.37 -9.99 -11.81
N GLU A 142 -0.31 -9.79 -12.59
CA GLU A 142 0.67 -8.72 -12.37
C GLU A 142 0.00 -7.35 -12.31
N ARG A 143 -0.91 -7.07 -13.26
CA ARG A 143 -1.62 -5.80 -13.32
C ARG A 143 -2.55 -5.64 -12.13
N ARG A 144 -3.28 -6.68 -11.76
CA ARG A 144 -4.19 -6.64 -10.60
C ARG A 144 -3.43 -6.44 -9.30
N LEU A 145 -2.28 -7.11 -9.13
CA LEU A 145 -1.37 -6.93 -8.00
C LEU A 145 -0.84 -5.49 -7.93
N ALA A 146 -0.40 -4.93 -9.05
CA ALA A 146 0.04 -3.53 -9.11
C ALA A 146 -1.09 -2.55 -8.81
N SER A 147 -2.29 -2.82 -9.31
CA SER A 147 -3.47 -1.98 -9.04
C SER A 147 -3.82 -1.95 -7.55
N VAL A 148 -3.83 -3.09 -6.86
CA VAL A 148 -4.12 -3.09 -5.41
C VAL A 148 -2.95 -2.56 -4.60
N PHE A 149 -1.71 -2.82 -4.99
CA PHE A 149 -0.55 -2.32 -4.27
C PHE A 149 -0.39 -0.80 -4.39
N ASP A 150 -0.96 -0.18 -5.43
CA ASP A 150 -1.01 1.27 -5.55
C ASP A 150 -1.70 1.93 -4.35
N ASP A 151 -2.78 1.31 -3.83
CA ASP A 151 -3.48 1.77 -2.62
C ASP A 151 -2.56 1.77 -1.40
N TYR A 152 -1.53 0.92 -1.36
CA TYR A 152 -0.57 0.91 -0.27
C TYR A 152 0.22 2.21 -0.20
N PHE A 153 0.57 2.78 -1.36
CA PHE A 153 1.23 4.08 -1.41
C PHE A 153 0.33 5.17 -0.84
N MET A 154 -0.96 5.13 -1.15
CA MET A 154 -1.95 6.06 -0.57
C MET A 154 -2.04 5.88 0.95
N LEU A 155 -2.24 4.65 1.43
CA LEU A 155 -2.42 4.37 2.86
C LEU A 155 -1.23 4.84 3.71
N LEU A 156 -0.02 4.72 3.17
CA LEU A 156 1.19 5.14 3.86
C LEU A 156 1.51 6.63 3.75
N ASN A 157 0.88 7.32 2.79
CA ASN A 157 1.09 8.74 2.53
C ASN A 157 -0.19 9.57 2.70
N LEU A 158 -1.20 9.02 3.40
CA LEU A 158 -2.46 9.70 3.65
C LEU A 158 -2.18 10.99 4.44
N PRO A 159 -2.64 12.17 3.97
CA PRO A 159 -2.62 13.35 4.83
C PRO A 159 -3.47 13.04 6.06
N SER A 160 -2.92 13.18 7.26
CA SER A 160 -3.69 12.92 8.48
C SER A 160 -4.71 14.04 8.67
N SER A 161 -5.92 13.84 8.12
CA SER A 161 -7.14 14.61 8.42
C SER A 161 -6.98 16.13 8.50
N GLU A 162 -7.17 16.83 7.38
CA GLU A 162 -7.75 18.18 7.46
C GLU A 162 -9.24 18.05 7.88
N PRO A 163 -9.70 18.79 8.90
CA PRO A 163 -11.13 18.95 9.16
C PRO A 163 -11.63 20.12 8.30
N PHE A 164 -11.91 19.89 7.03
CA PHE A 164 -12.74 20.81 6.25
C PHE A 164 -13.97 20.10 5.73
N ALA A 165 -15.10 20.63 6.20
CA ALA A 165 -16.43 20.24 5.86
C ALA A 165 -16.63 20.29 4.34
N ASP A 166 -17.02 19.16 3.75
CA ASP A 166 -18.21 19.13 2.91
C ASP A 166 -18.87 17.76 2.99
N SER A 167 -20.14 17.78 3.40
CA SER A 167 -20.96 16.61 3.59
C SER A 167 -21.42 16.04 2.25
N SER A 168 -20.62 15.22 1.57
CA SER A 168 -21.19 14.19 0.66
C SER A 168 -20.26 13.04 0.24
N ALA A 169 -18.95 13.09 0.49
CA ALA A 169 -18.06 11.97 0.18
C ALA A 169 -17.33 11.50 1.45
N LYS A 170 -18.00 10.64 2.23
CA LYS A 170 -17.32 9.83 3.24
C LYS A 170 -16.40 8.85 2.51
N VAL A 171 -15.15 9.25 2.24
CA VAL A 171 -14.07 8.25 2.14
C VAL A 171 -13.88 7.75 3.56
N PRO A 172 -14.17 6.48 3.88
CA PRO A 172 -14.06 6.02 5.25
C PRO A 172 -12.57 6.01 5.61
N PHE A 173 -12.19 6.85 6.56
CA PHE A 173 -10.98 6.64 7.32
C PHE A 173 -11.15 5.32 8.08
N ILE A 174 -10.67 4.23 7.51
CA ILE A 174 -10.58 2.94 8.18
C ILE A 174 -9.31 3.00 9.02
N GLY A 175 -9.46 3.23 10.33
CA GLY A 175 -8.38 3.14 11.32
C GLY A 175 -7.88 1.71 11.53
N GLY A 176 -7.50 1.05 10.44
CA GLY A 176 -6.97 -0.30 10.39
C GLY A 176 -5.49 -0.32 10.03
N ASP A 177 -4.84 -1.43 10.34
CA ASP A 177 -3.46 -1.66 9.99
C ASP A 177 -3.32 -1.76 8.45
N PRO A 178 -2.53 -0.88 7.80
CA PRO A 178 -2.47 -0.81 6.35
C PRO A 178 -1.85 -2.06 5.73
N GLU A 179 -0.96 -2.74 6.46
CA GLU A 179 -0.37 -4.00 6.02
C GLU A 179 -1.41 -5.15 6.07
N ASP A 180 -2.32 -5.16 7.04
CA ASP A 180 -3.42 -6.16 7.06
C ASP A 180 -4.47 -5.90 5.98
N LYS A 181 -4.78 -4.62 5.67
CA LYS A 181 -5.65 -4.29 4.53
C LYS A 181 -5.02 -4.77 3.22
N MET A 182 -3.76 -4.39 2.99
CA MET A 182 -3.03 -4.76 1.77
C MET A 182 -2.90 -6.28 1.61
N PHE A 183 -2.66 -7.00 2.71
CA PHE A 183 -2.65 -8.46 2.71
C PHE A 183 -3.97 -9.06 2.20
N ASN A 184 -5.11 -8.54 2.69
CA ASN A 184 -6.43 -9.02 2.27
C ASN A 184 -6.76 -8.64 0.83
N ASP A 185 -6.37 -7.46 0.38
CA ASP A 185 -6.58 -7.01 -1.00
C ASP A 185 -5.79 -7.88 -1.99
N ILE A 186 -4.52 -8.19 -1.68
CA ILE A 186 -3.70 -9.13 -2.47
C ILE A 186 -4.32 -10.53 -2.47
N LYS A 187 -4.75 -11.02 -1.30
CA LYS A 187 -5.45 -12.31 -1.20
C LYS A 187 -6.69 -12.35 -2.10
N SER A 188 -7.51 -11.30 -2.08
CA SER A 188 -8.72 -11.21 -2.90
C SER A 188 -8.37 -11.31 -4.38
N VAL A 189 -7.38 -10.52 -4.84
CA VAL A 189 -6.93 -10.56 -6.23
C VAL A 189 -6.48 -11.95 -6.67
N CYS A 190 -5.76 -12.67 -5.82
CA CYS A 190 -5.28 -14.02 -6.10
C CYS A 190 -6.39 -15.07 -6.18
N TYR A 191 -7.55 -14.86 -5.53
CA TYR A 191 -8.67 -15.82 -5.52
C TYR A 191 -9.90 -15.42 -6.35
N GLU A 192 -10.13 -14.12 -6.57
CA GLU A 192 -11.43 -13.59 -7.02
C GLU A 192 -11.89 -14.07 -8.40
N TYR A 193 -11.02 -14.68 -9.21
CA TYR A 193 -11.44 -15.19 -10.51
C TYR A 193 -11.94 -16.65 -10.49
N ARG A 194 -12.84 -16.96 -9.55
CA ARG A 194 -13.76 -18.10 -9.61
C ARG A 194 -15.19 -17.69 -9.22
N GLY A 195 -15.64 -16.53 -9.69
CA GLY A 195 -17.05 -16.20 -9.71
C GLY A 195 -17.76 -17.02 -10.79
N SER A 196 -18.52 -18.02 -10.37
CA SER A 196 -19.44 -18.81 -11.20
C SER A 196 -20.57 -17.94 -11.76
N HIS A 197 -20.76 -17.96 -13.09
CA HIS A 197 -22.00 -18.22 -13.85
C HIS A 197 -22.00 -17.56 -15.22
#